data_AF-A0A9C8LVD7-F1
#
_entry.id   AF-A0A9C8LVD7-F1
#
_cell.length_a   1.000
_cell.length_b   1.000
_cell.length_c   1.000
_cell.angle_alpha   90.00
_cell.angle_beta   90.00
_cell.angle_gamma   90.00
#
_symmetry.space_group_name_H-M   'P 1'
#
loop_
_entity.id
_entity.type
_entity.pdbx_description
1 polymer ?
#
loop_
_entity_poly.entity_id
_entity_poly.type
_entity_poly.pdbx_seq_one_letter_code
_entity_poly.pdbx_strand_id
1 'polypeptide(L)'
;MMIQLQAPAKVNLFLEILRRRQDGYHDIQGVFQTISLADEISLGLLPAGKGIELRTRGCEIPKEKNTAYKAAMLFFNYYSLPPGAVIHIEKKIPLGGGLGGSSADAAAVVNGLAHLHKVPLEKDFIKQLAFVGADIPFMLTGGCALVEGMGEQVKPLNSSLDMTLAIGYPGIEVDSGWAYRTASFLLTENPKTCTILLRCLKEKCPDALNDALFNRFEQVVFEAHPRVFRLKSDFLKNGARAALMSGSGSCVFGLFDTQDKARAALKSMQGKWDWIKLVATSK
;
A
#
# COMPACT_ATOMS: atom_id res chain seq x y z
N MET A 1 0.93 -14.73 -25.70
CA MET A 1 -0.35 -14.53 -24.99
C MET A 1 -0.10 -13.54 -23.87
N MET A 2 -0.98 -12.55 -23.70
CA MET A 2 -0.94 -11.59 -22.59
C MET A 2 -2.05 -11.94 -21.61
N ILE A 3 -1.76 -11.88 -20.31
CA ILE A 3 -2.76 -11.95 -19.23
C ILE A 3 -2.98 -10.54 -18.67
N GLN A 4 -4.20 -10.29 -18.18
CA GLN A 4 -4.58 -9.03 -17.54
C GLN A 4 -4.69 -9.25 -16.03
N LEU A 5 -4.08 -8.36 -15.26
CA LEU A 5 -3.96 -8.44 -13.82
C LEU A 5 -4.36 -7.10 -13.20
N GLN A 6 -4.93 -7.16 -12.00
CA GLN A 6 -5.22 -5.99 -11.17
C GLN A 6 -4.19 -5.92 -10.04
N ALA A 7 -3.64 -4.75 -9.79
CA ALA A 7 -2.72 -4.47 -8.68
C ALA A 7 -3.40 -3.53 -7.68
N PRO A 8 -4.18 -4.06 -6.71
CA PRO A 8 -4.90 -3.23 -5.76
C PRO A 8 -3.95 -2.47 -4.84
N ALA A 9 -4.26 -1.20 -4.60
CA ALA A 9 -3.61 -0.39 -3.57
C ALA A 9 -4.00 -0.90 -2.18
N LYS A 10 -3.36 -0.33 -1.16
CA LYS A 10 -3.69 -0.55 0.25
C LYS A 10 -3.89 0.72 1.01
N VAL A 11 -4.51 0.58 2.16
CA VAL A 11 -4.46 1.53 3.27
C VAL A 11 -3.89 0.86 4.51
N ASN A 12 -3.29 1.65 5.40
CA ASN A 12 -2.87 1.20 6.72
C ASN A 12 -3.95 1.63 7.72
N LEU A 13 -4.64 0.67 8.33
CA LEU A 13 -5.57 0.96 9.43
C LEU A 13 -4.79 1.20 10.74
N PHE A 14 -3.66 0.53 10.87
CA PHE A 14 -2.69 0.76 11.93
C PHE A 14 -1.27 0.67 11.37
N LEU A 15 -0.38 1.56 11.82
CA LEU A 15 1.04 1.50 11.53
C LEU A 15 1.84 2.14 12.66
N GLU A 16 2.57 1.31 13.39
CA GLU A 16 3.54 1.71 14.40
C GLU A 16 4.94 1.28 13.97
N ILE A 17 5.92 2.13 14.28
CA ILE A 17 7.34 1.82 14.11
C ILE A 17 7.85 1.38 15.49
N LEU A 18 8.43 0.19 15.57
CA LEU A 18 8.83 -0.39 16.86
C LEU A 18 10.27 -0.04 17.21
N ARG A 19 11.18 -0.26 16.27
CA ARG A 19 12.61 0.00 16.45
C ARG A 19 13.34 0.05 15.12
N ARG A 20 14.49 0.69 15.12
CA ARG A 20 15.46 0.60 14.02
C ARG A 20 16.26 -0.70 14.13
N ARG A 21 16.45 -1.38 13.01
CA ARG A 21 17.23 -2.62 12.86
C ARG A 21 18.69 -2.31 12.55
N GLN A 22 19.56 -3.30 12.74
CA GLN A 22 20.99 -3.18 12.42
C GLN A 22 21.25 -3.06 10.91
N ASP A 23 20.38 -3.64 10.09
CA ASP A 23 20.40 -3.57 8.62
C ASP A 23 19.95 -2.21 8.06
N GLY A 24 19.62 -1.25 8.93
CA GLY A 24 19.19 0.10 8.55
C GLY A 24 17.69 0.27 8.33
N TYR A 25 16.91 -0.82 8.32
CA TYR A 25 15.46 -0.79 8.22
C TYR A 25 14.80 -0.63 9.60
N HIS A 26 13.47 -0.74 9.66
CA HIS A 26 12.69 -0.66 10.90
C HIS A 26 11.78 -1.86 11.04
N ASP A 27 11.68 -2.38 12.26
CA ASP A 27 10.59 -3.28 12.62
C ASP A 27 9.31 -2.44 12.80
N ILE A 28 8.21 -2.91 12.25
CA ILE A 28 6.88 -2.30 12.32
C ILE A 28 5.87 -3.27 12.92
N GLN A 29 4.77 -2.72 13.42
CA GLN A 29 3.52 -3.44 13.63
C GLN A 29 2.40 -2.70 12.90
N GLY A 30 1.67 -3.40 12.05
CA GLY A 30 0.65 -2.79 11.21
C GLY A 30 -0.54 -3.67 10.90
N VAL A 31 -1.68 -3.06 10.59
CA VAL A 31 -2.86 -3.74 10.06
C VAL A 31 -3.21 -3.09 8.73
N PHE A 32 -3.00 -3.84 7.65
CA PHE A 32 -3.11 -3.34 6.28
C PHE A 32 -4.34 -3.91 5.61
N GLN A 33 -4.93 -3.14 4.70
CA GLN A 33 -6.15 -3.50 4.01
C GLN A 33 -6.04 -3.10 2.53
N THR A 34 -6.20 -4.06 1.61
CA THR A 34 -6.30 -3.76 0.19
C THR A 34 -7.62 -3.06 -0.13
N ILE A 35 -7.62 -2.22 -1.17
CA ILE A 35 -8.77 -1.43 -1.60
C ILE A 35 -9.05 -1.62 -3.09
N SER A 36 -10.25 -1.21 -3.51
CA SER A 36 -10.72 -1.34 -4.89
C SER A 36 -10.00 -0.43 -5.91
N LEU A 37 -9.19 0.53 -5.46
CA LEU A 37 -8.32 1.30 -6.34
C LEU A 37 -7.16 0.39 -6.76
N ALA A 38 -6.99 0.17 -8.06
CA ALA A 38 -5.94 -0.70 -8.58
C ALA A 38 -5.28 -0.10 -9.82
N ASP A 39 -4.00 -0.43 -10.00
CA ASP A 39 -3.33 -0.30 -11.29
C ASP A 39 -3.68 -1.51 -12.17
N GLU A 40 -3.58 -1.34 -13.48
CA GLU A 40 -3.85 -2.41 -14.45
C GLU A 40 -2.56 -2.87 -15.11
N ILE A 41 -2.35 -4.19 -15.13
CA ILE A 41 -1.14 -4.80 -15.66
C ILE A 41 -1.48 -5.75 -16.79
N SER A 42 -0.87 -5.54 -17.95
CA SER A 42 -0.78 -6.55 -19.00
C SER A 42 0.58 -7.23 -18.94
N LEU A 43 0.61 -8.53 -18.72
CA LEU A 43 1.83 -9.33 -18.62
C LEU A 43 1.85 -10.43 -19.68
N GLY A 44 3.00 -10.64 -20.32
CA GLY A 44 3.20 -11.78 -21.22
C GLY A 44 4.63 -12.26 -21.24
N LEU A 45 4.84 -13.47 -21.77
CA LEU A 45 6.16 -14.03 -21.97
C LEU A 45 6.74 -13.61 -23.32
N LEU A 46 8.04 -13.34 -23.32
CA LEU A 46 8.87 -13.18 -24.50
C LEU A 46 9.75 -14.43 -24.68
N PRO A 47 10.40 -14.61 -25.86
CA PRO A 47 11.42 -15.63 -26.01
C PRO A 47 12.48 -15.55 -24.89
N ALA A 48 12.88 -16.72 -24.40
CA ALA A 48 13.89 -16.86 -23.36
C ALA A 48 15.17 -16.06 -23.69
N GLY A 49 15.64 -15.26 -22.74
CA GLY A 49 16.87 -14.46 -22.89
C GLY A 49 16.68 -13.14 -23.62
N LYS A 50 15.48 -12.84 -24.16
CA LYS A 50 15.19 -11.53 -24.77
C LYS A 50 15.22 -10.38 -23.74
N GLY A 51 15.15 -10.70 -22.45
CA GLY A 51 15.09 -9.73 -21.38
C GLY A 51 13.65 -9.33 -21.03
N ILE A 52 13.53 -8.25 -20.27
CA ILE A 52 12.25 -7.73 -19.82
C ILE A 52 11.99 -6.39 -20.50
N GLU A 53 10.90 -6.32 -21.25
CA GLU A 53 10.34 -5.09 -21.81
C GLU A 53 9.34 -4.53 -20.79
N LEU A 54 9.56 -3.31 -20.30
CA LEU A 54 8.66 -2.62 -19.37
C LEU A 54 8.18 -1.33 -20.00
N ARG A 55 6.87 -1.10 -19.98
CA ARG A 55 6.25 0.19 -20.29
C ARG A 55 5.31 0.60 -19.17
N THR A 56 5.35 1.86 -18.81
CA THR A 56 4.47 2.44 -17.79
C THR A 56 3.78 3.66 -18.39
N ARG A 57 2.47 3.76 -18.18
CA ARG A 57 1.66 4.91 -18.57
C ARG A 57 1.07 5.55 -17.33
N GLY A 58 1.02 6.89 -17.31
CA GLY A 58 0.56 7.69 -16.17
C GLY A 58 1.68 8.21 -15.27
N CYS A 59 2.91 7.69 -15.39
CA CYS A 59 4.11 8.28 -14.80
C CYS A 59 5.38 7.84 -15.55
N GLU A 60 6.48 8.56 -15.32
CA GLU A 60 7.81 8.21 -15.82
C GLU A 60 8.67 7.66 -14.68
N ILE A 61 8.95 6.37 -14.71
CA ILE A 61 9.85 5.70 -13.77
C ILE A 61 10.93 5.00 -14.59
N PRO A 62 12.23 5.34 -14.42
CA PRO A 62 13.31 4.61 -15.06
C PRO A 62 13.21 3.12 -14.77
N LYS A 63 13.41 2.30 -15.80
CA LYS A 63 13.23 0.84 -15.74
C LYS A 63 13.99 0.21 -14.57
N GLU A 64 15.22 0.65 -14.32
CA GLU A 64 16.11 0.15 -13.26
C GLU A 64 15.63 0.54 -11.85
N LYS A 65 14.80 1.59 -11.75
CA LYS A 65 14.20 2.05 -10.49
C LYS A 65 12.81 1.44 -10.26
N ASN A 66 12.17 0.89 -11.29
CA ASN A 66 10.82 0.34 -11.20
C ASN A 66 10.79 -0.96 -10.37
N THR A 67 9.98 -0.97 -9.31
CA THR A 67 9.84 -2.10 -8.39
C THR A 67 9.35 -3.37 -9.09
N ALA A 68 8.45 -3.27 -10.06
CA ALA A 68 7.95 -4.42 -10.81
C ALA A 68 9.03 -5.03 -11.71
N TYR A 69 9.88 -4.19 -12.32
CA TYR A 69 11.04 -4.67 -13.07
C TYR A 69 12.03 -5.41 -12.17
N LYS A 70 12.37 -4.83 -11.01
CA LYS A 70 13.28 -5.45 -10.03
C LYS A 70 12.74 -6.78 -9.52
N ALA A 71 11.44 -6.86 -9.22
CA ALA A 71 10.78 -8.07 -8.76
C ALA A 71 10.75 -9.15 -9.85
N ALA A 72 10.49 -8.78 -11.11
CA ALA A 72 10.55 -9.71 -12.23
C ALA A 72 11.97 -10.24 -12.48
N MET A 73 13.00 -9.37 -12.42
CA MET A 73 14.39 -9.82 -12.50
C MET A 73 14.75 -10.77 -11.37
N LEU A 74 14.34 -10.46 -10.13
CA LEU A 74 14.54 -11.35 -8.98
C LEU A 74 13.85 -12.70 -9.18
N PHE A 75 12.63 -12.71 -9.72
CA PHE A 75 11.90 -13.94 -10.07
C PHE A 75 12.70 -14.82 -11.02
N PHE A 76 13.14 -14.27 -12.17
CA PHE A 76 13.91 -15.04 -13.15
C PHE A 76 15.20 -15.60 -12.56
N ASN A 77 15.92 -14.79 -11.77
CA ASN A 77 17.16 -15.22 -11.11
C ASN A 77 16.90 -16.33 -10.08
N TYR A 78 15.87 -16.19 -9.24
CA TYR A 78 15.55 -17.14 -8.18
C TYR A 78 15.21 -18.53 -8.74
N TYR A 79 14.40 -18.59 -9.79
CA TYR A 79 14.00 -19.84 -10.44
C TYR A 79 14.98 -20.32 -11.51
N SER A 80 16.14 -19.67 -11.67
CA SER A 80 17.14 -19.98 -12.72
C SER A 80 16.53 -20.02 -14.13
N LEU A 81 15.59 -19.12 -14.41
CA LEU A 81 14.91 -18.99 -15.69
C LEU A 81 15.54 -17.86 -16.51
N PRO A 82 15.80 -18.05 -17.81
CA PRO A 82 16.30 -16.97 -18.67
C PRO A 82 15.23 -15.87 -18.81
N PRO A 83 15.56 -14.59 -18.56
CA PRO A 83 14.59 -13.50 -18.59
C PRO A 83 13.87 -13.35 -19.94
N GLY A 84 12.55 -13.26 -19.90
CA GLY A 84 11.72 -13.15 -21.09
C GLY A 84 10.29 -12.71 -20.77
N ALA A 85 10.06 -11.41 -20.59
CA ALA A 85 8.74 -10.88 -20.26
C ALA A 85 8.46 -9.52 -20.90
N VAL A 86 7.19 -9.26 -21.19
CA VAL A 86 6.66 -7.94 -21.53
C VAL A 86 5.66 -7.54 -20.45
N ILE A 87 5.87 -6.34 -19.89
CA ILE A 87 5.10 -5.79 -18.77
C ILE A 87 4.61 -4.41 -19.19
N HIS A 88 3.29 -4.23 -19.25
CA HIS A 88 2.66 -2.92 -19.41
C HIS A 88 1.88 -2.58 -18.14
N ILE A 89 2.11 -1.39 -17.58
CA ILE A 89 1.46 -0.92 -16.35
C ILE A 89 0.73 0.39 -16.64
N GLU A 90 -0.59 0.39 -16.45
CA GLU A 90 -1.41 1.61 -16.47
C GLU A 90 -1.63 2.09 -15.03
N LYS A 91 -0.99 3.20 -14.67
CA LYS A 91 -1.00 3.75 -13.32
C LYS A 91 -2.25 4.59 -13.06
N LYS A 92 -3.00 4.19 -12.04
CA LYS A 92 -4.17 4.86 -11.46
C LYS A 92 -3.94 5.22 -9.99
N ILE A 93 -3.05 4.51 -9.29
CA ILE A 93 -2.64 4.78 -7.91
C ILE A 93 -1.63 5.93 -7.90
N PRO A 94 -1.84 7.00 -7.09
CA PRO A 94 -0.89 8.10 -6.96
C PRO A 94 0.50 7.64 -6.53
N LEU A 95 1.52 8.06 -7.29
CA LEU A 95 2.92 7.83 -6.95
C LEU A 95 3.27 8.59 -5.67
N GLY A 96 4.08 7.98 -4.80
CA GLY A 96 4.49 8.62 -3.53
C GLY A 96 3.33 8.95 -2.57
N GLY A 97 2.15 8.36 -2.78
CA GLY A 97 0.95 8.60 -1.98
C GLY A 97 0.78 7.69 -0.76
N GLY A 98 1.70 6.75 -0.50
CA GLY A 98 1.63 5.86 0.66
C GLY A 98 0.59 4.73 0.54
N LEU A 99 0.03 4.51 -0.66
CA LEU A 99 -0.95 3.47 -0.97
C LEU A 99 -0.33 2.15 -1.48
N GLY A 100 1.00 2.04 -1.48
CA GLY A 100 1.70 0.81 -1.86
C GLY A 100 1.67 0.48 -3.37
N GLY A 101 1.31 1.41 -4.26
CA GLY A 101 1.13 1.12 -5.69
C GLY A 101 2.30 0.43 -6.37
N SER A 102 3.55 0.87 -6.15
CA SER A 102 4.72 0.20 -6.74
C SER A 102 4.92 -1.24 -6.23
N SER A 103 4.55 -1.51 -4.98
CA SER A 103 4.60 -2.86 -4.40
C SER A 103 3.45 -3.72 -4.92
N ALA A 104 2.27 -3.13 -5.13
CA ALA A 104 1.13 -3.80 -5.75
C ALA A 104 1.47 -4.24 -7.18
N ASP A 105 2.10 -3.36 -7.97
CA ASP A 105 2.54 -3.69 -9.32
C ASP A 105 3.51 -4.87 -9.33
N ALA A 106 4.50 -4.83 -8.44
CA ALA A 106 5.50 -5.89 -8.32
C ALA A 106 4.89 -7.22 -7.90
N ALA A 107 3.98 -7.21 -6.92
CA ALA A 107 3.26 -8.39 -6.49
C ALA A 107 2.42 -9.00 -7.62
N ALA A 108 1.68 -8.18 -8.37
CA ALA A 108 0.89 -8.64 -9.50
C ALA A 108 1.77 -9.23 -10.62
N VAL A 109 2.88 -8.57 -10.98
CA VAL A 109 3.82 -9.10 -11.97
C VAL A 109 4.40 -10.45 -11.53
N VAL A 110 4.86 -10.56 -10.29
CA VAL A 110 5.44 -11.81 -9.77
C VAL A 110 4.41 -12.94 -9.71
N ASN A 111 3.20 -12.68 -9.22
CA ASN A 111 2.10 -13.65 -9.25
C ASN A 111 1.79 -14.10 -10.69
N GLY A 112 1.75 -13.16 -11.62
CA GLY A 112 1.53 -13.45 -13.03
C GLY A 112 2.64 -14.28 -13.67
N LEU A 113 3.91 -13.98 -13.37
CA LEU A 113 5.05 -14.77 -13.84
C LEU A 113 5.04 -16.18 -13.28
N ALA A 114 4.78 -16.33 -11.97
CA ALA A 114 4.64 -17.63 -11.33
C ALA A 114 3.54 -18.46 -11.98
N HIS A 115 2.39 -17.85 -12.28
CA HIS A 115 1.29 -18.49 -13.00
C HIS A 115 1.69 -18.92 -14.43
N LEU A 116 2.32 -18.04 -15.20
CA LEU A 116 2.72 -18.30 -16.59
C LEU A 116 3.82 -19.38 -16.69
N HIS A 117 4.75 -19.41 -15.72
CA HIS A 117 5.80 -20.43 -15.64
C HIS A 117 5.39 -21.69 -14.86
N LYS A 118 4.20 -21.70 -14.25
CA LYS A 118 3.67 -22.80 -13.42
C LYS A 118 4.61 -23.21 -12.27
N VAL A 119 5.21 -22.21 -11.62
CA VAL A 119 6.07 -22.40 -10.44
C VAL A 119 5.38 -21.82 -9.20
N PRO A 120 5.53 -22.43 -8.01
CA PRO A 120 4.95 -21.90 -6.78
C PRO A 120 5.79 -20.72 -6.27
N LEU A 121 5.16 -19.75 -5.61
CA LEU A 121 5.90 -18.71 -4.87
C LEU A 121 6.42 -19.27 -3.55
N GLU A 122 7.73 -19.43 -3.45
CA GLU A 122 8.38 -19.99 -2.27
C GLU A 122 8.50 -18.96 -1.15
N LYS A 123 8.46 -19.42 0.11
CA LYS A 123 8.54 -18.54 1.28
C LYS A 123 9.84 -17.72 1.29
N ASP A 124 10.97 -18.33 0.89
CA ASP A 124 12.25 -17.63 0.88
C ASP A 124 12.35 -16.61 -0.25
N PHE A 125 11.71 -16.87 -1.40
CA PHE A 125 11.54 -15.87 -2.44
C PHE A 125 10.70 -14.67 -1.97
N ILE A 126 9.59 -14.92 -1.27
CA ILE A 126 8.73 -13.86 -0.70
C ILE A 126 9.52 -12.99 0.31
N LYS A 127 10.37 -13.60 1.15
CA LYS A 127 11.26 -12.84 2.04
C LYS A 127 12.24 -11.95 1.26
N GLN A 128 12.80 -12.45 0.15
CA GLN A 128 13.70 -11.63 -0.70
C GLN A 128 12.96 -10.47 -1.36
N LEU A 129 11.69 -10.66 -1.75
CA LEU A 129 10.85 -9.58 -2.29
C LEU A 129 10.65 -8.44 -1.29
N ALA A 130 10.63 -8.69 0.01
CA ALA A 130 10.52 -7.64 1.02
C ALA A 130 11.65 -6.60 0.92
N PHE A 131 12.84 -6.99 0.46
CA PHE A 131 13.96 -6.08 0.21
C PHE A 131 13.81 -5.28 -1.10
N VAL A 132 13.04 -5.79 -2.06
CA VAL A 132 12.65 -5.05 -3.27
C VAL A 132 11.57 -4.01 -2.92
N GLY A 133 10.64 -4.38 -2.05
CA GLY A 133 9.64 -3.49 -1.49
C GLY A 133 8.96 -4.14 -0.28
N ALA A 134 9.03 -3.47 0.87
CA ALA A 134 8.56 -4.01 2.15
C ALA A 134 7.06 -4.39 2.16
N ASP A 135 6.24 -3.71 1.35
CA ASP A 135 4.81 -3.99 1.22
C ASP A 135 4.51 -5.15 0.23
N ILE A 136 5.47 -5.65 -0.56
CA ILE A 136 5.22 -6.70 -1.58
C ILE A 136 4.64 -7.97 -0.96
N PRO A 137 5.17 -8.51 0.16
CA PRO A 137 4.59 -9.70 0.80
C PRO A 137 3.12 -9.52 1.18
N PHE A 138 2.73 -8.32 1.65
CA PHE A 138 1.33 -8.00 1.93
C PHE A 138 0.51 -7.97 0.65
N MET A 139 1.01 -7.34 -0.41
CA MET A 139 0.30 -7.23 -1.70
C MET A 139 0.12 -8.58 -2.40
N LEU A 140 1.01 -9.54 -2.18
CA LEU A 140 0.83 -10.94 -2.63
C LEU A 140 -0.29 -11.65 -1.86
N THR A 141 -0.50 -11.27 -0.60
CA THR A 141 -1.52 -11.85 0.28
C THR A 141 -2.90 -11.26 0.04
N GLY A 142 -2.99 -9.93 -0.07
CA GLY A 142 -4.25 -9.21 -0.23
C GLY A 142 -5.13 -9.19 1.03
N GLY A 143 -6.35 -8.66 0.86
CA GLY A 143 -7.35 -8.59 1.91
C GLY A 143 -6.95 -7.71 3.09
N CYS A 144 -7.28 -8.20 4.30
CA CYS A 144 -6.88 -7.59 5.57
C CYS A 144 -5.83 -8.48 6.26
N ALA A 145 -4.72 -7.91 6.71
CA ALA A 145 -3.66 -8.68 7.36
C ALA A 145 -2.96 -7.91 8.48
N LEU A 146 -2.51 -8.66 9.48
CA LEU A 146 -1.49 -8.21 10.43
C LEU A 146 -0.13 -8.31 9.73
N VAL A 147 0.65 -7.23 9.81
CA VAL A 147 1.95 -7.09 9.14
C VAL A 147 2.99 -6.69 10.18
N GLU A 148 4.04 -7.49 10.30
CA GLU A 148 5.10 -7.36 11.30
C GLU A 148 6.50 -7.53 10.66
N GLY A 149 7.55 -7.37 11.47
CA GLY A 149 8.93 -7.34 10.97
C GLY A 149 9.18 -6.07 10.18
N MET A 150 9.92 -6.14 9.09
CA MET A 150 10.05 -5.05 8.11
C MET A 150 8.78 -4.84 7.27
N GLY A 151 7.86 -5.82 7.30
CA GLY A 151 6.72 -5.95 6.39
C GLY A 151 6.60 -7.36 5.78
N GLU A 152 7.60 -8.22 6.01
CA GLU A 152 7.68 -9.57 5.47
C GLU A 152 6.85 -10.60 6.22
N GLN A 153 6.48 -10.32 7.47
CA GLN A 153 5.66 -11.24 8.27
C GLN A 153 4.20 -10.86 8.13
N VAL A 154 3.51 -11.54 7.23
CA VAL A 154 2.11 -11.26 6.91
C VAL A 154 1.23 -12.40 7.40
N LYS A 155 0.27 -12.05 8.26
CA LYS A 155 -0.75 -12.97 8.77
C LYS A 155 -2.14 -12.48 8.33
N PRO A 156 -2.80 -13.18 7.38
CA PRO A 156 -4.16 -12.86 6.98
C PRO A 156 -5.11 -12.83 8.17
N LEU A 157 -6.02 -11.86 8.19
CA LEU A 157 -7.09 -11.74 9.17
C LEU A 157 -8.40 -12.18 8.49
N ASN A 158 -9.02 -13.23 9.01
CA ASN A 158 -10.27 -13.81 8.47
C ASN A 158 -11.52 -12.92 8.66
N SER A 159 -11.33 -11.65 9.02
CA SER A 159 -12.38 -10.66 9.29
C SER A 159 -12.01 -9.33 8.63
N SER A 160 -12.61 -9.04 7.48
CA SER A 160 -12.65 -7.69 6.93
C SER A 160 -13.95 -7.01 7.35
N LEU A 161 -13.85 -5.75 7.76
CA LEU A 161 -15.00 -4.86 7.78
C LEU A 161 -15.20 -4.34 6.36
N ASP A 162 -16.41 -4.46 5.82
CA ASP A 162 -16.75 -3.78 4.57
C ASP A 162 -16.80 -2.28 4.86
N MET A 163 -15.70 -1.60 4.58
CA MET A 163 -15.54 -0.18 4.87
C MET A 163 -15.79 0.64 3.62
N THR A 164 -16.64 1.65 3.75
CA THR A 164 -16.75 2.71 2.73
C THR A 164 -15.67 3.74 3.02
N LEU A 165 -14.74 3.89 2.07
CA LEU A 165 -13.61 4.80 2.20
C LEU A 165 -13.65 5.87 1.11
N ALA A 166 -13.22 7.08 1.44
CA ALA A 166 -12.89 8.11 0.47
C ALA A 166 -11.41 8.46 0.62
N ILE A 167 -10.66 8.47 -0.47
CA ILE A 167 -9.22 8.79 -0.46
C ILE A 167 -9.01 10.12 -1.14
N GLY A 168 -8.16 10.97 -0.56
CA GLY A 168 -7.63 12.16 -1.19
C GLY A 168 -6.12 12.10 -1.32
N TYR A 169 -5.60 12.67 -2.40
CA TYR A 169 -4.18 12.85 -2.62
C TYR A 169 -3.88 14.35 -2.79
N PRO A 170 -3.07 14.96 -1.90
CA PRO A 170 -2.80 16.40 -1.93
C PRO A 170 -1.74 16.81 -2.97
N GLY A 171 -1.28 15.90 -3.85
CA GLY A 171 -0.22 16.19 -4.83
C GLY A 171 1.18 16.28 -4.22
N ILE A 172 1.42 15.63 -3.09
CA ILE A 172 2.70 15.68 -2.37
C ILE A 172 3.30 14.28 -2.36
N GLU A 173 4.51 14.12 -2.86
CA GLU A 173 5.26 12.87 -2.72
C GLU A 173 6.11 12.94 -1.45
N VAL A 174 5.93 11.97 -0.54
CA VAL A 174 6.74 11.88 0.68
C VAL A 174 7.82 10.81 0.47
N ASP A 175 9.08 11.16 0.68
CA ASP A 175 10.17 10.17 0.71
C ASP A 175 10.00 9.28 1.94
N SER A 176 9.69 8.00 1.73
CA SER A 176 9.55 7.03 2.81
C SER A 176 10.82 6.95 3.66
N GLY A 177 12.01 7.03 3.04
CA GLY A 177 13.28 7.00 3.77
C GLY A 177 13.41 8.14 4.78
N TRP A 178 13.06 9.36 4.37
CA TRP A 178 12.98 10.54 5.23
C TRP A 178 11.94 10.34 6.34
N ALA A 179 10.73 9.89 6.01
CA ALA A 179 9.68 9.69 6.99
C ALA A 179 10.13 8.69 8.09
N TYR A 180 10.75 7.57 7.71
CA TYR A 180 11.34 6.62 8.66
C TYR A 180 12.42 7.27 9.51
N ARG A 181 13.43 7.92 8.90
CA ARG A 181 14.53 8.55 9.65
C ARG A 181 14.02 9.58 10.66
N THR A 182 13.05 10.39 10.29
CA THR A 182 12.48 11.44 11.16
C THR A 182 11.65 10.82 12.28
N ALA A 183 10.80 9.83 11.97
CA ALA A 183 9.98 9.15 12.98
C ALA A 183 10.82 8.32 13.97
N SER A 184 12.00 7.82 13.58
CA SER A 184 12.91 7.12 14.49
C SER A 184 13.31 7.95 15.71
N PHE A 185 13.41 9.28 15.55
CA PHE A 185 13.75 10.17 16.67
C PHE A 185 12.63 10.27 17.72
N LEU A 186 11.39 9.92 17.35
CA LEU A 186 10.22 9.92 18.25
C LEU A 186 10.02 8.60 18.99
N LEU A 187 10.79 7.55 18.68
CA LEU A 187 10.68 6.22 19.31
C LEU A 187 11.06 6.19 20.79
N THR A 188 11.42 7.33 21.38
CA THR A 188 11.53 7.48 22.84
C THR A 188 10.16 7.51 23.52
N GLU A 189 9.06 7.63 22.77
CA GLU A 189 7.69 7.49 23.27
C GLU A 189 7.27 6.02 23.44
N ASN A 190 6.29 5.75 24.31
CA ASN A 190 5.71 4.41 24.46
C ASN A 190 5.05 3.96 23.14
N PRO A 191 5.44 2.80 22.58
CA PRO A 191 4.86 2.32 21.33
C PRO A 191 3.39 1.94 21.52
N LYS A 192 2.57 2.26 20.52
CA LYS A 192 1.16 1.82 20.49
C LYS A 192 1.07 0.39 19.98
N THR A 193 0.02 -0.31 20.40
CA THR A 193 -0.27 -1.68 19.91
C THR A 193 -1.60 -1.72 19.18
N CYS A 194 -1.68 -2.59 18.16
CA CYS A 194 -2.90 -2.76 17.38
C CYS A 194 -3.96 -3.65 18.06
N THR A 195 -3.79 -4.01 19.34
CA THR A 195 -4.66 -4.95 20.08
C THR A 195 -6.14 -4.57 20.02
N ILE A 196 -6.45 -3.27 20.22
CA ILE A 196 -7.83 -2.76 20.16
C ILE A 196 -8.38 -2.93 18.75
N LEU A 197 -7.62 -2.56 17.73
CA LEU A 197 -8.03 -2.70 16.33
C LEU A 197 -8.30 -4.16 15.96
N LEU A 198 -7.41 -5.08 16.33
CA LEU A 198 -7.57 -6.51 16.05
C LEU A 198 -8.84 -7.07 16.71
N ARG A 199 -9.14 -6.63 17.94
CA ARG A 199 -10.39 -6.99 18.62
C ARG A 199 -11.61 -6.44 17.87
N CYS A 200 -11.58 -5.17 17.46
CA CYS A 200 -12.67 -4.54 16.72
C CYS A 200 -12.97 -5.25 15.39
N LEU A 201 -11.91 -5.61 14.65
CA LEU A 201 -12.04 -6.36 13.40
C LEU A 201 -12.63 -7.75 13.63
N LYS A 202 -12.15 -8.45 14.66
CA LYS A 202 -12.64 -9.79 15.02
C LYS A 202 -14.11 -9.78 15.45
N GLU A 203 -14.50 -8.79 16.28
CA GLU A 203 -15.87 -8.63 16.79
C GLU A 203 -16.80 -7.92 15.80
N LYS A 204 -16.28 -7.42 14.67
CA LYS A 204 -16.99 -6.61 13.68
C LYS A 204 -17.69 -5.39 14.29
N CYS A 205 -17.02 -4.71 15.22
CA CYS A 205 -17.53 -3.53 15.90
C CYS A 205 -16.92 -2.25 15.28
N PRO A 206 -17.62 -1.59 14.32
CA PRO A 206 -17.08 -0.43 13.62
C PRO A 206 -16.99 0.83 14.49
N ASP A 207 -17.75 0.94 15.58
CA ASP A 207 -17.77 2.15 16.40
C ASP A 207 -16.47 2.36 17.17
N ALA A 208 -15.82 1.27 17.58
CA ALA A 208 -14.51 1.31 18.24
C ALA A 208 -13.34 1.41 17.25
N LEU A 209 -13.61 1.38 15.94
CA LEU A 209 -12.58 1.49 14.91
C LEU A 209 -11.93 2.88 14.91
N ASN A 210 -12.70 3.93 15.16
CA ASN A 210 -12.24 5.32 15.02
C ASN A 210 -11.03 5.64 15.90
N ASP A 211 -11.05 5.20 17.16
CA ASP A 211 -9.99 5.45 18.13
C ASP A 211 -8.82 4.47 17.99
N ALA A 212 -9.04 3.36 17.27
CA ALA A 212 -8.05 2.33 17.05
C ALA A 212 -7.17 2.58 15.80
N LEU A 213 -7.60 3.50 14.91
CA LEU A 213 -6.83 3.90 13.74
C LEU A 213 -5.60 4.71 14.16
N PHE A 214 -4.43 4.32 13.66
CA PHE A 214 -3.18 4.98 14.02
C PHE A 214 -2.12 4.89 12.94
N ASN A 215 -1.36 5.96 12.76
CA ASN A 215 -0.19 5.96 11.90
C ASN A 215 0.88 6.86 12.50
N ARG A 216 1.99 6.26 12.92
CA ARG A 216 3.13 6.95 13.54
C ARG A 216 3.68 8.09 12.67
N PHE A 217 3.63 7.96 11.36
CA PHE A 217 4.16 8.98 10.45
C PHE A 217 3.37 10.29 10.46
N GLU A 218 2.11 10.30 10.92
CA GLU A 218 1.30 11.52 10.93
C GLU A 218 1.97 12.65 11.72
N GLN A 219 2.64 12.34 12.84
CA GLN A 219 3.32 13.34 13.67
C GLN A 219 4.34 14.14 12.85
N VAL A 220 5.23 13.45 12.13
CA VAL A 220 6.33 14.10 11.38
C VAL A 220 5.87 14.65 10.03
N VAL A 221 4.94 13.95 9.36
CA VAL A 221 4.47 14.35 8.03
C VAL A 221 3.54 15.54 8.10
N PHE A 222 2.69 15.66 9.14
CA PHE A 222 1.80 16.80 9.27
C PHE A 222 2.54 18.09 9.60
N GLU A 223 3.61 18.00 10.39
CA GLU A 223 4.50 19.13 10.67
C GLU A 223 5.21 19.60 9.40
N ALA A 224 5.84 18.68 8.66
CA ALA A 224 6.56 19.01 7.42
C ALA A 224 5.63 19.41 6.26
N HIS A 225 4.43 18.83 6.21
CA HIS A 225 3.47 19.04 5.13
C HIS A 225 2.05 19.32 5.68
N PRO A 226 1.77 20.54 6.17
CA PRO A 226 0.48 20.91 6.75
C PRO A 226 -0.71 20.72 5.81
N ARG A 227 -0.49 20.68 4.49
CA ARG A 227 -1.53 20.39 3.49
C ARG A 227 -2.13 18.99 3.67
N VAL A 228 -1.33 18.01 4.11
CA VAL A 228 -1.82 16.65 4.41
C VAL A 228 -2.75 16.65 5.61
N PHE A 229 -2.40 17.39 6.67
CA PHE A 229 -3.26 17.58 7.84
C PHE A 229 -4.58 18.30 7.50
N ARG A 230 -4.52 19.31 6.60
CA ARG A 230 -5.73 20.00 6.10
C ARG A 230 -6.66 19.03 5.38
N LEU A 231 -6.14 18.12 4.57
CA LEU A 231 -6.94 17.10 3.89
C LEU A 231 -7.63 16.17 4.90
N LYS A 232 -6.90 15.70 5.93
CA LYS A 232 -7.49 14.93 7.04
C LYS A 232 -8.61 15.70 7.76
N SER A 233 -8.36 16.97 8.06
CA SER A 233 -9.33 17.85 8.71
C SER A 233 -10.58 18.06 7.85
N ASP A 234 -10.42 18.17 6.53
CA ASP A 234 -11.55 18.34 5.62
C ASP A 234 -12.41 17.08 5.54
N PHE A 235 -11.83 15.87 5.53
CA PHE A 235 -12.62 14.64 5.61
C PHE A 235 -13.48 14.59 6.87
N LEU A 236 -12.89 14.91 8.04
CA LEU A 236 -13.62 14.94 9.32
C LEU A 236 -14.73 15.99 9.30
N LYS A 237 -14.45 17.21 8.83
CA LYS A 237 -15.46 18.29 8.70
C LYS A 237 -16.61 17.94 7.76
N ASN A 238 -16.37 17.07 6.77
CA ASN A 238 -17.36 16.60 5.81
C ASN A 238 -17.98 15.25 6.21
N GLY A 239 -17.91 14.87 7.49
CA GLY A 239 -18.69 13.76 8.04
C GLY A 239 -18.03 12.39 7.96
N ALA A 240 -16.71 12.32 7.74
CA ALA A 240 -15.97 11.08 7.98
C ALA A 240 -15.97 10.75 9.48
N ARG A 241 -16.25 9.50 9.84
CA ARG A 241 -16.17 9.01 11.23
C ARG A 241 -14.76 9.03 11.78
N ALA A 242 -13.80 8.72 10.91
CA ALA A 242 -12.38 8.81 11.18
C ALA A 242 -11.65 9.14 9.88
N ALA A 243 -10.45 9.70 9.99
CA ALA A 243 -9.58 9.94 8.86
C ALA A 243 -8.12 9.70 9.26
N LEU A 244 -7.37 9.03 8.39
CA LEU A 244 -6.00 8.65 8.64
C LEU A 244 -5.15 8.72 7.37
N MET A 245 -3.91 9.16 7.51
CA MET A 245 -2.91 9.06 6.45
C MET A 245 -2.53 7.59 6.21
N SER A 246 -2.35 7.19 4.95
CA SER A 246 -1.86 5.85 4.60
C SER A 246 -0.34 5.86 4.41
N GLY A 247 0.34 4.86 4.97
CA GLY A 247 1.79 4.65 4.85
C GLY A 247 2.59 5.85 5.38
N SER A 248 3.69 6.17 4.72
CA SER A 248 4.45 7.41 4.93
C SER A 248 3.74 8.66 4.37
N GLY A 249 2.54 8.51 3.82
CA GLY A 249 1.81 9.59 3.16
C GLY A 249 2.11 9.70 1.66
N SER A 250 1.49 10.65 0.95
CA SER A 250 0.62 11.71 1.51
C SER A 250 -0.89 11.48 1.38
N CYS A 251 -1.35 10.34 0.85
CA CYS A 251 -2.78 10.09 0.75
C CYS A 251 -3.40 9.97 2.14
N VAL A 252 -4.59 10.56 2.28
CA VAL A 252 -5.43 10.43 3.46
C VAL A 252 -6.72 9.75 3.06
N PHE A 253 -7.16 8.77 3.85
CA PHE A 253 -8.47 8.17 3.69
C PHE A 253 -9.40 8.62 4.82
N GLY A 254 -10.66 8.89 4.49
CA GLY A 254 -11.77 9.05 5.42
C GLY A 254 -12.66 7.82 5.42
N LEU A 255 -13.08 7.37 6.60
CA LEU A 255 -14.03 6.28 6.82
C LEU A 255 -15.45 6.84 6.96
N PHE A 256 -16.41 6.27 6.22
CA PHE A 256 -17.81 6.71 6.24
C PHE A 256 -18.76 5.56 6.59
N ASP A 257 -19.92 5.89 7.16
CA ASP A 257 -20.99 4.91 7.41
C ASP A 257 -21.57 4.32 6.12
N THR A 258 -21.74 5.18 5.11
CA THR A 258 -22.43 4.86 3.86
C THR A 258 -21.73 5.49 2.67
N GLN A 259 -21.92 4.88 1.49
CA GLN A 259 -21.42 5.44 0.23
C GLN A 259 -22.02 6.82 -0.05
N ASP A 260 -23.28 7.07 0.31
CA ASP A 260 -23.92 8.37 0.07
C ASP A 260 -23.26 9.49 0.87
N LYS A 261 -22.94 9.25 2.15
CA LYS A 261 -22.18 10.22 2.96
C LYS A 261 -20.80 10.48 2.38
N ALA A 262 -20.10 9.43 1.96
CA ALA A 262 -18.79 9.56 1.32
C ALA A 262 -18.87 10.36 0.01
N ARG A 263 -19.87 10.11 -0.85
CA ARG A 263 -20.10 10.85 -2.10
C ARG A 263 -20.42 12.32 -1.84
N ALA A 264 -21.26 12.61 -0.83
CA ALA A 264 -21.58 13.98 -0.43
C ALA A 264 -20.31 14.73 0.04
N ALA A 265 -19.48 14.08 0.85
CA ALA A 265 -18.21 14.63 1.29
C ALA A 265 -17.27 14.94 0.11
N LEU A 266 -17.11 13.99 -0.81
CA LEU A 266 -16.30 14.17 -2.01
C LEU A 266 -16.79 15.34 -2.87
N LYS A 267 -18.10 15.49 -3.04
CA LYS A 267 -18.71 16.61 -3.78
C LYS A 267 -18.41 17.97 -3.11
N SER A 268 -18.51 18.04 -1.79
CA SER A 268 -18.20 19.26 -1.01
C SER A 268 -16.71 19.63 -1.06
N MET A 269 -15.85 18.63 -1.14
CA MET A 269 -14.39 18.78 -1.21
C MET A 269 -13.86 19.03 -2.64
N GLN A 270 -14.71 18.84 -3.66
CA GLN A 270 -14.35 19.02 -5.06
C GLN A 270 -13.96 20.47 -5.35
N GLY A 271 -12.92 20.68 -6.15
CA GLY A 271 -12.36 22.01 -6.45
C GLY A 271 -11.35 22.51 -5.43
N LYS A 272 -11.38 22.01 -4.18
CA LYS A 272 -10.29 22.20 -3.21
C LYS A 272 -9.21 21.13 -3.37
N TRP A 273 -9.62 19.92 -3.72
CA TRP A 273 -8.75 18.76 -3.90
C TRP A 273 -8.98 18.14 -5.28
N ASP A 274 -7.93 18.12 -6.11
CA ASP A 274 -8.03 17.67 -7.50
C ASP A 274 -8.13 16.16 -7.64
N TRP A 275 -7.52 15.43 -6.71
CA TRP A 275 -7.52 13.97 -6.70
C TRP A 275 -8.18 13.45 -5.44
N ILE A 276 -9.46 13.07 -5.59
CA ILE A 276 -10.26 12.43 -4.56
C ILE A 276 -11.08 11.29 -5.19
N LYS A 277 -11.19 10.14 -4.50
CA LYS A 277 -11.83 8.93 -5.02
C LYS A 277 -12.63 8.23 -3.94
N LEU A 278 -13.81 7.75 -4.31
CA LEU A 278 -14.55 6.76 -3.50
C LEU A 278 -13.95 5.38 -3.76
N VAL A 279 -13.67 4.62 -2.72
CA VAL A 279 -13.16 3.25 -2.80
C VAL A 279 -13.84 2.36 -1.76
N ALA A 280 -13.75 1.05 -1.95
CA ALA A 280 -14.16 0.06 -0.98
C ALA A 280 -12.97 -0.82 -0.60
N THR A 281 -13.09 -1.55 0.51
CA THR A 281 -12.16 -2.63 0.85
C THR A 281 -12.27 -3.75 -0.18
N SER A 282 -11.14 -4.30 -0.61
CA SER A 282 -11.09 -5.48 -1.46
C SER A 282 -10.63 -6.70 -0.68
N LYS A 283 -11.06 -7.88 -1.12
CA LYS A 283 -10.65 -9.17 -0.56
C LYS A 283 -9.40 -9.68 -1.25
#